data_AF-A0A7V9NDT6-F1
#
_entry.id   AF-A0A7V9NDT6-F1
#
_cell.length_a   1.000
_cell.length_b   1.000
_cell.length_c   1.000
_cell.angle_alpha   90.00
_cell.angle_beta   90.00
_cell.angle_gamma   90.00
#
_symmetry.space_group_name_H-M   'P 1'
#
loop_
_entity.id
_entity.type
_entity.pdbx_description
1 polymer ?
#
loop_
_entity_poly.entity_id
_entity_poly.type
_entity_poly.pdbx_seq_one_letter_code
_entity_poly.pdbx_strand_id
1 'polypeptide(L)' 'YEKLCAELGEQPADVGIAWLLHQPAVTAPIIGPRTKEQLDGSQRALEIELGDEELTALDEIWPGHDPAPEDYAW' A
#
# COMPACT_ATOMS: atom_id res chain seq x y z
N TYR A 1 1.19 4.98 10.11
CA TYR A 1 0.44 4.45 8.95
C TYR A 1 -1.07 4.41 9.21
N GLU A 2 -1.51 3.79 10.31
CA GLU A 2 -2.92 3.58 10.65
C GLU A 2 -3.69 4.90 10.78
N LYS A 3 -3.03 5.95 11.30
CA LYS A 3 -3.60 7.30 11.36
C LYS A 3 -3.93 7.84 9.96
N LEU A 4 -2.99 7.75 9.00
CA LEU A 4 -3.19 8.16 7.62
C LEU A 4 -4.33 7.36 6.97
N CYS A 5 -4.36 6.04 7.16
CA CYS A 5 -5.45 5.20 6.65
C CYS A 5 -6.82 5.62 7.23
N ALA A 6 -6.88 5.94 8.52
CA ALA A 6 -8.10 6.43 9.16
C ALA A 6 -8.55 7.80 8.65
N GLU A 7 -7.61 8.71 8.35
CA GLU A 7 -7.89 10.01 7.72
C GLU A 7 -8.44 9.85 6.29
N LEU A 8 -7.95 8.84 5.56
CA LEU A 8 -8.46 8.46 4.23
C LEU A 8 -9.79 7.69 4.29
N GLY A 9 -10.18 7.18 5.45
CA GLY A 9 -11.38 6.35 5.62
C GLY A 9 -11.25 4.93 5.06
N GLU A 10 -10.01 4.45 4.90
CA GLU A 10 -9.70 3.18 4.25
C GLU A 10 -9.01 2.20 5.20
N GLN A 11 -9.10 0.89 4.91
CA GLN A 11 -8.38 -0.10 5.71
C GLN A 11 -6.89 -0.11 5.34
N PRO A 12 -5.99 -0.38 6.30
CA PRO A 12 -4.55 -0.45 6.04
C PRO A 12 -4.14 -1.44 4.94
N ALA A 13 -4.87 -2.55 4.76
CA ALA A 13 -4.58 -3.50 3.69
C ALA A 13 -4.93 -2.91 2.31
N ASP A 14 -6.05 -2.20 2.23
CA ASP A 14 -6.58 -1.64 0.98
C ASP A 14 -5.69 -0.49 0.49
N VAL A 15 -5.25 0.39 1.41
CA VAL A 15 -4.30 1.48 1.12
C VAL A 15 -2.96 0.92 0.63
N GLY A 16 -2.46 -0.17 1.21
CA GLY A 16 -1.21 -0.79 0.79
C GLY A 16 -1.28 -1.36 -0.62
N ILE A 17 -2.41 -1.97 -0.99
CA ILE A 17 -2.64 -2.48 -2.36
C ILE A 17 -2.78 -1.30 -3.33
N ALA A 18 -3.50 -0.24 -2.95
CA ALA A 18 -3.66 0.96 -3.78
C ALA A 18 -2.30 1.64 -4.04
N TRP A 19 -1.43 1.71 -3.03
CA TRP A 19 -0.07 2.21 -3.20
C TRP A 19 0.74 1.36 -4.18
N LEU A 20 0.67 0.02 -4.10
CA LEU A 20 1.33 -0.86 -5.05
C LEU A 20 0.82 -0.66 -6.48
N LEU A 21 -0.49 -0.45 -6.66
CA LEU A 21 -1.10 -0.17 -7.96
C LEU A 21 -0.69 1.19 -8.53
N HIS A 22 -0.32 2.15 -7.68
CA HIS A 22 0.20 3.45 -8.09
C HIS A 22 1.64 3.36 -8.63
N GLN A 23 2.44 2.38 -8.19
CA GLN A 23 3.86 2.32 -8.54
C GLN A 23 4.08 2.01 -10.04
N PRO A 24 4.81 2.86 -10.79
CA PRO A 24 5.03 2.66 -12.23
C PRO A 24 5.74 1.34 -12.59
N ALA A 25 6.54 0.81 -11.66
CA ALA A 25 7.28 -0.45 -11.85
C ALA A 25 6.45 -1.71 -11.54
N VAL A 26 5.26 -1.56 -10.96
CA VAL A 26 4.39 -2.67 -10.57
C VAL A 26 3.34 -2.89 -11.66
N THR A 27 3.31 -4.10 -12.24
CA THR A 27 2.28 -4.46 -13.23
C THR A 27 0.96 -4.84 -12.58
N ALA A 28 1.00 -5.68 -11.54
CA ALA A 28 -0.16 -6.05 -10.74
C ALA A 28 0.26 -6.67 -9.40
N PRO A 29 -0.38 -6.32 -8.28
CA PRO A 29 -0.20 -7.01 -7.01
C PRO A 29 -0.91 -8.38 -7.02
N ILE A 30 -0.30 -9.38 -6.39
CA ILE A 30 -0.90 -10.70 -6.18
C ILE A 30 -1.46 -10.76 -4.76
N ILE A 31 -2.77 -10.99 -4.64
CA ILE A 31 -3.46 -11.10 -3.35
C ILE A 31 -3.77 -12.57 -3.01
N GLY A 32 -3.76 -12.89 -1.71
CA GLY A 32 -4.05 -14.23 -1.19
C GLY A 32 -5.10 -14.25 -0.07
N PRO A 33 -6.34 -13.77 -0.31
CA PRO A 33 -7.39 -13.71 0.70
C PRO A 33 -7.79 -15.11 1.18
N ARG A 34 -8.03 -15.25 2.48
CA ARG A 34 -8.55 -16.46 3.13
C ARG A 34 -10.03 -16.36 3.47
N THR A 35 -10.61 -15.17 3.39
CA THR A 35 -12.04 -14.92 3.59
C THR A 35 -12.59 -14.04 2.48
N LYS A 36 -13.93 -13.97 2.36
CA LYS A 36 -14.58 -13.11 1.37
C LYS A 36 -14.37 -11.65 1.68
N GLU A 37 -14.42 -11.28 2.96
CA GLU A 37 -14.22 -9.92 3.42
C GLU A 37 -12.83 -9.38 3.01
N GLN A 38 -11.80 -10.24 3.02
CA GLN A 38 -10.46 -9.88 2.54
C GLN A 38 -10.40 -9.71 1.02
N LEU A 39 -11.14 -10.52 0.27
CA LEU A 39 -11.26 -10.37 -1.19
C LEU A 39 -12.02 -9.08 -1.55
N ASP A 40 -13.08 -8.77 -0.81
CA ASP A 40 -13.88 -7.56 -0.99
C ASP A 40 -13.06 -6.30 -0.66
N GLY A 41 -12.28 -6.32 0.42
CA GLY A 41 -11.31 -5.25 0.72
C GLY A 41 -10.26 -5.07 -0.38
N SER A 42 -9.76 -6.17 -0.94
CA SER A 42 -8.80 -6.09 -2.06
C SER A 42 -9.39 -5.46 -3.32
N GLN A 43 -10.72 -5.60 -3.55
CA GLN A 43 -11.40 -4.92 -4.65
C GLN A 43 -11.55 -3.42 -4.39
N ARG A 44 -11.77 -3.00 -3.13
CA ARG A 44 -11.85 -1.59 -2.73
C ARG A 44 -10.58 -0.82 -3.11
N ALA A 45 -9.41 -1.46 -3.03
CA ALA A 45 -8.13 -0.85 -3.40
C ALA A 45 -8.05 -0.32 -4.85
N LEU A 46 -8.90 -0.83 -5.77
CA LEU A 46 -8.96 -0.37 -7.16
C LEU A 46 -9.61 1.01 -7.32
N GLU A 47 -10.33 1.47 -6.29
CA GLU A 47 -11.06 2.74 -6.29
C GLU A 47 -10.37 3.82 -5.45
N ILE A 48 -9.30 3.47 -4.73
CA ILE A 48 -8.55 4.40 -3.88
C ILE A 48 -7.56 5.15 -4.76
N GLU A 49 -7.73 6.47 -4.87
CA GLU A 49 -6.78 7.37 -5.51
C GLU A 49 -5.89 8.00 -4.43
N LEU A 50 -4.57 7.80 -4.55
CA LEU A 50 -3.57 8.44 -3.70
C LEU A 50 -2.99 9.62 -4.46
N GLY A 51 -3.17 10.84 -3.94
CA GLY A 51 -2.61 12.06 -4.49
C GLY A 51 -1.20 12.33 -3.96
N ASP A 52 -0.62 13.45 -4.39
CA ASP A 52 0.75 13.82 -4.05
C ASP A 52 0.96 13.96 -2.52
N GLU A 53 -0.05 14.44 -1.79
CA GLU A 53 0.01 14.59 -0.33
C GLU A 53 0.06 13.23 0.38
N GLU A 54 -0.80 12.30 -0.03
CA GLU A 54 -0.82 10.95 0.55
C GLU A 54 0.46 10.19 0.22
N LEU A 55 0.95 10.30 -1.02
CA LEU A 55 2.19 9.66 -1.45
C LEU A 55 3.40 10.23 -0.69
N THR A 56 3.46 11.55 -0.52
CA THR A 56 4.51 12.19 0.28
C THR A 56 4.46 11.70 1.74
N ALA A 57 3.26 11.61 2.32
CA ALA A 57 3.10 11.10 3.69
C ALA A 57 3.53 9.63 3.80
N LEU A 58 3.26 8.80 2.80
CA LEU A 58 3.71 7.40 2.75
C LEU A 58 5.24 7.32 2.65
N ASP A 59 5.88 8.15 1.82
CA ASP A 59 7.34 8.22 1.70
C ASP A 59 8.01 8.67 3.01
N GLU A 60 7.37 9.56 3.79
CA GLU A 60 7.86 9.97 5.11
C GLU A 60 7.75 8.85 6.15
N ILE A 61 6.70 8.01 6.07
CA ILE A 61 6.52 6.86 6.97
C ILE A 61 7.51 5.75 6.63
N TRP A 62 7.78 5.53 5.34
CA TRP A 62 8.71 4.53 4.82
C TRP A 62 9.77 5.17 3.93
N PRO A 63 10.76 5.87 4.51
CA PRO A 63 11.89 6.35 3.74
C PRO A 63 12.57 5.13 3.12
N GLY A 64 12.74 5.16 1.79
CA GLY A 64 13.21 4.01 1.00
C GLY A 64 14.42 3.28 1.59
N HIS A 65 14.48 1.99 1.31
CA HIS A 65 15.47 1.05 1.83
C HIS A 65 16.73 0.98 0.93
N ASP A 66 17.88 0.67 1.53
CA ASP A 66 19.09 0.33 0.77
C ASP A 66 18.84 -0.96 -0.04
N PRO A 67 19.60 -1.21 -1.13
CA PRO A 67 19.44 -2.42 -1.90
C PRO A 67 19.60 -3.69 -1.05
N ALA A 68 18.86 -4.74 -1.40
CA ALA A 68 19.15 -6.07 -0.89
C ALA A 68 20.43 -6.63 -1.57
N PRO A 69 21.31 -7.33 -0.84
CA PRO A 69 21.14 -7.80 0.53
C PRO A 69 21.55 -6.82 1.63
N GLU A 70 22.19 -5.69 1.32
CA GLU A 70 22.81 -4.80 2.31
C GLU A 70 21.84 -4.30 3.39
N ASP A 71 20.56 -4.10 3.06
CA ASP A 71 19.55 -3.61 4.01
C ASP A 71 18.75 -4.72 4.74
N TYR A 72 18.91 -5.98 4.31
CA TYR A 72 18.20 -7.13 4.91
C TYR A 72 19.14 -8.24 5.39
N ALA A 73 20.45 -8.10 5.17
CA ALA A 73 21.49 -8.99 5.64
C ALA A 73 21.77 -8.68 7.11
N TRP A 74 21.41 -9.65 7.95
CA TRP A 74 21.80 -9.75 9.35
C TRP A 74 23.26 -10.22 9.49
#